data_AF-A0A3S3NKR4-F1
#
_entry.id   AF-A0A3S3NKR4-F1
#
_cell.length_a   1.000
_cell.length_b   1.000
_cell.length_c   1.000
_cell.angle_alpha   90.00
_cell.angle_beta   90.00
_cell.angle_gamma   90.00
#
_symmetry.space_group_name_H-M   'P 1'
#
loop_
_entity.id
_entity.type
_entity.pdbx_description
1 polymer ?
#
loop_
_entity_poly.entity_id
_entity_poly.type
_entity_poly.pdbx_seq_one_letter_code
_entity_poly.pdbx_strand_id
1 'polypeptide(L)'
;MGIRLFPLPPFHADTRSLKNIGWPILLILILVLSPFISSLPDTRPTHDPHPLCTDSKNELTCELQEMKMKIARLESTLEESTGNLNAKASYLEEKEKQIEEMTHMIQLLENVLVNNKKLQVDSSSSKERINGLEEEVRNLWAASRKTNFDIHILESKTRDAEEKIEELTSRVEQVENIVTEQWIQIRQLEQALQITEMRTLKAHAAADSTRCIFLKFIKGFNADHLQKAFVLDPDLLSRDFVLSPYLSRASQQFKRYGSAARKYHHELQGSVKQFMDRNEFTAALANEEVVFFLASAIIIFPLMTAWILYSSSFS
;
A
#
# COMPACT_ATOMS: atom_id res chain seq x y z
N MET A 1 15.14 -3.40 -14.48
CA MET A 1 15.38 -3.22 -15.94
C MET A 1 16.10 -1.90 -16.14
N GLY A 2 17.42 -1.91 -16.35
CA GLY A 2 18.23 -0.68 -16.48
C GLY A 2 18.27 -0.19 -17.93
N ILE A 3 17.88 1.05 -18.16
CA ILE A 3 17.91 1.71 -19.47
C ILE A 3 19.34 2.20 -19.74
N ARG A 4 19.99 1.71 -20.81
CA ARG A 4 21.25 2.27 -21.32
C ARG A 4 20.94 3.42 -22.28
N LEU A 5 21.33 4.65 -21.92
CA LEU A 5 21.42 5.78 -22.84
C LEU A 5 22.62 5.59 -23.77
N PHE A 6 22.40 5.67 -25.07
CA PHE A 6 23.47 5.89 -26.07
C PHE A 6 23.57 7.40 -26.37
N PRO A 7 24.79 7.98 -26.43
CA PRO A 7 24.97 9.35 -26.88
C PRO A 7 24.97 9.45 -28.41
N LEU A 8 24.28 10.45 -28.95
CA LEU A 8 24.33 10.85 -30.36
C LEU A 8 25.67 11.54 -30.70
N PRO A 9 26.21 11.37 -31.93
CA PRO A 9 27.46 12.01 -32.33
C PRO A 9 27.25 13.49 -32.71
N PRO A 10 28.30 14.33 -32.65
CA PRO A 10 28.21 15.75 -32.98
C PRO A 10 28.16 15.96 -34.49
N PHE A 11 27.19 16.76 -34.93
CA PHE A 11 27.07 17.19 -36.33
C PHE A 11 28.00 18.38 -36.56
N HIS A 12 29.14 18.14 -37.20
CA HIS A 12 30.04 19.20 -37.65
C HIS A 12 29.45 19.88 -38.89
N ALA A 13 29.08 21.15 -38.76
CA ALA A 13 28.71 21.99 -39.89
C ALA A 13 29.99 22.42 -40.65
N ASP A 14 30.14 21.94 -41.88
CA ASP A 14 31.21 22.34 -42.79
C ASP A 14 30.84 23.69 -43.45
N THR A 15 31.46 24.77 -42.98
CA THR A 15 31.30 26.13 -43.52
C THR A 15 32.46 26.49 -44.46
N ARG A 16 32.70 25.68 -45.50
CA ARG A 16 33.74 25.97 -46.52
C ARG A 16 33.32 25.86 -47.98
N SER A 17 32.04 26.01 -48.29
CA SER A 17 31.57 25.98 -49.70
C SER A 17 30.77 27.23 -50.10
N LEU A 18 31.29 28.44 -49.83
CA LEU A 18 30.59 29.69 -50.17
C LEU A 18 31.48 30.81 -50.75
N LYS A 19 32.59 30.47 -51.43
CA LYS A 19 33.43 31.49 -52.10
C LYS A 19 33.66 31.35 -53.61
N ASN A 20 33.09 30.36 -54.31
CA ASN A 20 33.45 30.12 -55.73
C ASN A 20 32.33 30.23 -56.77
N ILE A 21 31.16 30.81 -56.45
CA ILE A 21 30.03 30.90 -57.39
C ILE A 21 30.04 32.21 -58.23
N GLY A 22 30.95 33.16 -57.94
CA GLY A 22 31.01 34.45 -58.64
C GLY A 22 31.74 34.45 -60.00
N TRP A 23 32.67 33.51 -60.22
CA TRP A 23 33.46 33.44 -61.46
C TRP A 23 32.72 32.92 -62.71
N PRO A 24 31.80 31.92 -62.64
CA PRO A 24 31.11 31.44 -63.84
C PRO A 24 30.08 32.46 -64.38
N ILE A 25 29.49 33.28 -63.51
CA ILE A 25 28.50 34.31 -63.92
C ILE A 25 29.20 35.47 -64.66
N LEU A 26 30.44 35.81 -64.27
CA LEU A 26 31.25 36.84 -64.93
C LEU A 26 31.70 36.41 -66.35
N LEU A 27 31.96 35.11 -66.55
CA LEU A 27 32.37 34.54 -67.84
C LEU A 27 31.22 34.53 -68.87
N ILE A 28 29.98 34.33 -68.42
CA ILE A 28 28.80 34.34 -69.30
C ILE A 28 28.46 35.76 -69.78
N LEU A 29 28.72 36.79 -68.94
CA LEU A 29 28.50 38.19 -69.32
C LEU A 29 29.49 38.69 -70.40
N ILE A 30 30.70 38.11 -70.47
CA ILE A 30 31.74 38.48 -71.44
C ILE A 30 31.47 37.87 -72.82
N LEU A 31 30.71 36.77 -72.91
CA LEU A 31 30.34 36.13 -74.18
C LEU A 31 29.17 36.83 -74.91
N VAL A 32 28.39 37.66 -74.21
CA VAL A 32 27.18 38.32 -74.78
C VAL A 32 27.49 39.71 -75.38
N LEU A 33 28.68 40.27 -75.16
CA LEU A 33 29.05 41.62 -75.59
C LEU A 33 30.11 41.71 -76.72
N SER A 34 30.30 40.67 -77.52
CA SER A 34 31.14 40.77 -78.73
C SER A 34 30.33 40.69 -80.02
N PRO A 35 30.09 41.84 -80.70
CA PRO A 35 29.76 41.87 -82.11
C PRO A 35 30.91 42.53 -82.88
N PHE A 36 31.74 41.76 -83.58
CA PHE A 36 32.73 42.24 -84.56
C PHE A 36 33.45 40.99 -85.12
N ILE A 37 33.72 40.74 -86.40
CA ILE A 37 33.59 41.39 -87.70
C ILE A 37 33.67 40.25 -88.73
N SER A 38 32.85 40.25 -89.78
CA SER A 38 33.12 39.70 -91.12
C SER A 38 31.83 39.90 -91.92
N SER A 39 31.72 40.62 -93.04
CA SER A 39 32.68 41.10 -94.02
C SER A 39 32.01 42.26 -94.80
N LEU A 40 32.76 43.32 -95.07
CA LEU A 40 32.39 44.47 -95.89
C LEU A 40 33.06 44.29 -97.28
N PRO A 41 32.44 44.72 -98.39
CA PRO A 41 32.68 44.15 -99.71
C PRO A 41 34.01 44.59 -100.32
N ASP A 42 34.63 43.67 -101.05
CA ASP A 42 35.81 43.93 -101.87
C ASP A 42 35.36 44.55 -103.20
N THR A 43 35.46 45.88 -103.29
CA THR A 43 35.46 46.61 -104.55
C THR A 43 36.90 46.85 -104.99
N ARG A 44 37.34 46.07 -105.98
CA ARG A 44 38.49 46.44 -106.83
C ARG A 44 38.12 46.35 -108.31
N PRO A 45 38.28 47.45 -109.06
CA PRO A 45 38.11 47.47 -110.50
C PRO A 45 39.41 47.05 -111.17
N THR A 46 39.35 46.11 -112.10
CA THR A 46 40.48 45.85 -113.00
C THR A 46 39.96 45.46 -114.37
N HIS A 47 40.07 46.45 -115.25
CA HIS A 47 40.53 46.36 -116.64
C HIS A 47 39.82 45.43 -117.62
N ASP A 48 39.26 46.09 -118.63
CA ASP A 48 38.80 45.58 -119.91
C ASP A 48 39.77 44.59 -120.57
N PRO A 49 39.21 43.71 -121.42
CA PRO A 49 39.60 43.77 -122.82
C PRO A 49 38.41 44.15 -123.69
N HIS A 50 38.50 45.34 -124.28
CA HIS A 50 37.77 45.73 -125.48
C HIS A 50 37.78 44.61 -126.54
N PRO A 51 36.62 44.33 -127.16
CA PRO A 51 36.54 44.06 -128.57
C PRO A 51 35.97 45.32 -129.25
N LEU A 52 36.84 45.89 -130.08
CA LEU A 52 36.55 46.91 -131.06
C LEU A 52 35.25 46.62 -131.82
N CYS A 53 34.21 47.43 -131.63
CA CYS A 53 33.00 47.43 -132.47
C CYS A 53 32.73 48.85 -132.96
N THR A 54 33.21 49.14 -134.16
CA THR A 54 32.89 50.34 -134.93
C THR A 54 31.47 50.23 -135.50
N ASP A 55 30.44 50.70 -134.79
CA ASP A 55 29.23 51.35 -135.35
C ASP A 55 28.25 51.80 -134.24
N SER A 56 27.70 53.02 -134.32
CA SER A 56 26.90 53.70 -133.27
C SER A 56 25.60 52.98 -132.83
N LYS A 57 25.11 51.99 -133.60
CA LYS A 57 23.93 51.16 -133.25
C LYS A 57 24.26 49.95 -132.37
N ASN A 58 25.52 49.51 -132.33
CA ASN A 58 25.92 48.30 -131.62
C ASN A 58 26.31 48.54 -130.15
N GLU A 59 26.66 49.78 -129.78
CA GLU A 59 27.00 50.18 -128.39
C GLU A 59 25.77 50.19 -127.46
N LEU A 60 24.68 50.83 -127.91
CA LEU A 60 23.38 50.85 -127.19
C LEU A 60 22.78 49.45 -126.97
N THR A 61 23.02 48.53 -127.90
CA THR A 61 22.51 47.15 -127.80
C THR A 61 23.37 46.31 -126.84
N CYS A 62 24.69 46.55 -126.80
CA CYS A 62 25.57 45.98 -125.78
C CYS A 62 25.25 46.46 -124.37
N GLU A 63 25.02 47.77 -124.15
CA GLU A 63 24.63 48.32 -122.84
C GLU A 63 23.27 47.78 -122.37
N LEU A 64 22.30 47.67 -123.27
CA LEU A 64 20.99 47.06 -122.99
C LEU A 64 21.14 45.60 -122.51
N GLN A 65 22.02 44.84 -123.15
CA GLN A 65 22.29 43.45 -122.80
C GLN A 65 23.01 43.33 -121.45
N GLU A 66 23.93 44.26 -121.13
CA GLU A 66 24.56 44.35 -119.82
C GLU A 66 23.54 44.68 -118.71
N MET A 67 22.66 45.67 -118.94
CA MET A 67 21.59 46.03 -118.00
C MET A 67 20.64 44.86 -117.75
N LYS A 68 20.30 44.11 -118.79
CA LYS A 68 19.46 42.90 -118.66
C LYS A 68 20.13 41.83 -117.79
N MET A 69 21.44 41.59 -117.98
CA MET A 69 22.19 40.66 -117.13
C MET A 69 22.28 41.15 -115.67
N LYS A 70 22.40 42.46 -115.44
CA LYS A 70 22.35 43.06 -114.09
C LYS A 70 20.98 42.91 -113.44
N ILE A 71 19.90 43.13 -114.18
CA ILE A 71 18.52 42.93 -113.69
C ILE A 71 18.32 41.46 -113.30
N ALA A 72 18.68 40.52 -114.17
CA ALA A 72 18.56 39.09 -113.87
C ALA A 72 19.38 38.68 -112.63
N ARG A 73 20.57 39.26 -112.44
CA ARG A 73 21.39 39.03 -111.25
C ARG A 73 20.74 39.60 -109.99
N LEU A 74 20.18 40.81 -110.06
CA LEU A 74 19.49 41.43 -108.93
C LEU A 74 18.20 40.67 -108.57
N GLU A 75 17.44 40.22 -109.56
CA GLU A 75 16.26 39.36 -109.37
C GLU A 75 16.65 38.03 -108.70
N SER A 76 17.73 37.38 -109.16
CA SER A 76 18.26 36.17 -108.52
C SER A 76 18.69 36.41 -107.07
N THR A 77 19.32 37.56 -106.80
CA THR A 77 19.77 37.91 -105.44
C THR A 77 18.58 38.25 -104.54
N LEU A 78 17.55 38.89 -105.08
CA LEU A 78 16.32 39.21 -104.37
C LEU A 78 15.53 37.94 -104.04
N GLU A 79 15.41 37.01 -104.99
CA GLU A 79 14.75 35.72 -104.79
C GLU A 79 15.47 34.89 -103.72
N GLU A 80 16.81 34.82 -103.79
CA GLU A 80 17.63 34.17 -102.76
C GLU A 80 17.44 34.83 -101.38
N SER A 81 17.46 36.16 -101.32
CA SER A 81 17.23 36.91 -100.08
C SER A 81 15.82 36.69 -99.53
N THR A 82 14.80 36.59 -100.40
CA THR A 82 13.41 36.37 -100.01
C THR A 82 13.22 34.96 -99.46
N GLY A 83 13.82 33.95 -100.11
CA GLY A 83 13.84 32.57 -99.62
C GLY A 83 14.53 32.45 -98.25
N ASN A 84 15.68 33.10 -98.07
CA ASN A 84 16.41 33.14 -96.79
C ASN A 84 15.58 33.81 -95.67
N LEU A 85 14.90 34.92 -95.98
CA LEU A 85 14.00 35.58 -95.03
C LEU A 85 12.84 34.67 -94.61
N ASN A 86 12.22 33.96 -95.56
CA ASN A 86 11.12 33.05 -95.26
C ASN A 86 11.58 31.88 -94.38
N ALA A 87 12.76 31.29 -94.66
CA ALA A 87 13.34 30.24 -93.82
C ALA A 87 13.61 30.72 -92.38
N LYS A 88 14.12 31.96 -92.22
CA LYS A 88 14.31 32.58 -90.90
C LYS A 88 12.99 32.86 -90.20
N ALA A 89 11.94 33.25 -90.93
CA ALA A 89 10.61 33.47 -90.36
C ALA A 89 10.02 32.17 -89.79
N SER A 90 10.07 31.06 -90.54
CA SER A 90 9.63 29.75 -90.04
C SER A 90 10.43 29.26 -88.84
N TYR A 91 11.75 29.54 -88.80
CA TYR A 91 12.56 29.22 -87.63
C TYR A 91 12.16 30.02 -86.38
N LEU A 92 11.82 31.30 -86.54
CA LEU A 92 11.34 32.15 -85.45
C LEU A 92 9.97 31.70 -84.93
N GLU A 93 9.07 31.28 -85.82
CA GLU A 93 7.75 30.76 -85.45
C GLU A 93 7.86 29.50 -84.57
N GLU A 94 8.76 28.56 -84.91
CA GLU A 94 9.03 27.38 -84.07
C GLU A 94 9.63 27.76 -82.70
N LYS A 95 10.49 28.78 -82.65
CA LYS A 95 11.04 29.29 -81.39
C LYS A 95 10.00 29.98 -80.52
N GLU A 96 9.08 30.72 -81.12
CA GLU A 96 7.96 31.32 -80.40
C GLU A 96 7.07 30.24 -79.76
N LYS A 97 6.77 29.17 -80.49
CA LYS A 97 6.03 28.02 -79.96
C LYS A 97 6.74 27.34 -78.79
N GLN A 98 8.06 27.16 -78.88
CA GLN A 98 8.85 26.63 -77.75
C GLN A 98 8.83 27.57 -76.54
N ILE A 99 8.89 28.89 -76.77
CA ILE A 99 8.79 29.89 -75.70
C ILE A 99 7.42 29.84 -75.03
N GLU A 100 6.34 29.70 -75.82
CA GLU A 100 4.97 29.58 -75.30
C GLU A 100 4.80 28.31 -74.46
N GLU A 101 5.32 27.16 -74.93
CA GLU A 101 5.32 25.90 -74.16
C GLU A 101 6.10 26.03 -72.85
N MET A 102 7.29 26.63 -72.89
CA MET A 102 8.09 26.91 -71.68
C MET A 102 7.36 27.85 -70.73
N THR A 103 6.64 28.85 -71.26
CA THR A 103 5.85 29.79 -70.46
C THR A 103 4.72 29.07 -69.73
N HIS A 104 4.00 28.19 -70.41
CA HIS A 104 2.98 27.35 -69.77
C HIS A 104 3.58 26.42 -68.70
N MET A 105 4.76 25.86 -68.95
CA MET A 105 5.44 25.00 -67.98
C MET A 105 5.86 25.79 -66.74
N ILE A 106 6.36 27.02 -66.90
CA ILE A 106 6.71 27.92 -65.79
C ILE A 106 5.46 28.20 -64.94
N GLN A 107 4.34 28.54 -65.57
CA GLN A 107 3.08 28.79 -64.87
C GLN A 107 2.58 27.56 -64.08
N LEU A 108 2.70 26.36 -64.65
CA LEU A 108 2.36 25.12 -63.95
C LEU A 108 3.24 24.91 -62.71
N LEU A 109 4.55 25.11 -62.86
CA LEU A 109 5.51 24.97 -61.76
C LEU A 109 5.28 26.01 -60.65
N GLU A 110 4.97 27.25 -61.00
CA GLU A 110 4.62 28.31 -60.04
C GLU A 110 3.37 27.93 -59.23
N ASN A 111 2.33 27.41 -59.89
CA ASN A 111 1.12 26.95 -59.20
C ASN A 111 1.41 25.79 -58.24
N VAL A 112 2.22 24.81 -58.68
CA VAL A 112 2.65 23.69 -57.82
C VAL A 112 3.45 24.21 -56.62
N LEU A 113 4.33 25.20 -56.82
CA LEU A 113 5.11 25.81 -55.74
C LEU A 113 4.21 26.50 -54.70
N VAL A 114 3.24 27.31 -55.15
CA VAL A 114 2.29 28.02 -54.27
C VAL A 114 1.47 27.03 -53.45
N ASN A 115 0.96 25.96 -54.08
CA ASN A 115 0.20 24.92 -53.41
C ASN A 115 1.03 24.18 -52.37
N ASN A 116 2.28 23.80 -52.70
CA ASN A 116 3.19 23.17 -51.74
C ASN A 116 3.50 24.08 -50.55
N LYS A 117 3.68 25.39 -50.77
CA LYS A 117 3.92 26.36 -49.70
C LYS A 117 2.72 26.46 -48.75
N LYS A 118 1.49 26.43 -49.27
CA LYS A 118 0.27 26.41 -48.46
C LYS A 118 0.19 25.15 -47.59
N LEU A 119 0.44 23.98 -48.17
CA LEU A 119 0.49 22.71 -47.44
C LEU A 119 1.57 22.67 -46.36
N GLN A 120 2.72 23.34 -46.58
CA GLN A 120 3.77 23.45 -45.58
C GLN A 120 3.32 24.28 -44.36
N VAL A 121 2.56 25.36 -44.58
CA VAL A 121 1.97 26.14 -43.48
C VAL A 121 0.93 25.31 -42.71
N ASP A 122 0.04 24.60 -43.40
CA ASP A 122 -0.94 23.72 -42.73
C ASP A 122 -0.25 22.58 -41.95
N SER A 123 0.88 22.08 -42.48
CA SER A 123 1.74 21.09 -41.81
C SER A 123 2.43 21.66 -40.55
N SER A 124 2.90 22.91 -40.57
CA SER A 124 3.46 23.56 -39.38
C SER A 124 2.43 23.72 -38.26
N SER A 125 1.18 24.12 -38.58
CA SER A 125 0.08 24.17 -37.61
C SER A 125 -0.24 22.79 -37.03
N SER A 126 -0.27 21.77 -37.88
CA SER A 126 -0.47 20.39 -37.44
C SER A 126 0.67 19.91 -36.53
N LYS A 127 1.91 20.32 -36.80
CA LYS A 127 3.09 19.98 -35.97
C LYS A 127 3.03 20.62 -34.59
N GLU A 128 2.59 21.88 -34.48
CA GLU A 128 2.39 22.55 -33.19
C GLU A 128 1.32 21.83 -32.35
N ARG A 129 0.21 21.43 -32.97
CA ARG A 129 -0.85 20.65 -32.30
C ARG A 129 -0.32 19.30 -31.80
N ILE A 130 0.47 18.59 -32.62
CA ILE A 130 1.09 17.32 -32.22
C ILE A 130 2.01 17.52 -31.01
N ASN A 131 2.86 18.55 -31.03
CA ASN A 131 3.76 18.84 -29.91
C ASN A 131 3.01 19.18 -28.63
N GLY A 132 1.92 19.96 -28.72
CA GLY A 132 1.05 20.26 -27.58
C GLY A 132 0.42 19.00 -26.99
N LEU A 133 -0.10 18.12 -27.84
CA LEU A 133 -0.68 16.85 -27.43
C LEU A 133 0.37 15.92 -26.79
N GLU A 134 1.60 15.93 -27.31
CA GLU A 134 2.70 15.15 -26.77
C GLU A 134 3.09 15.61 -25.35
N GLU A 135 3.08 16.93 -25.10
CA GLU A 135 3.31 17.47 -23.76
C GLU A 135 2.17 17.10 -22.79
N GLU A 136 0.91 17.17 -23.24
CA GLU A 136 -0.23 16.70 -22.44
C GLU A 136 -0.10 15.22 -22.08
N VAL A 137 0.27 14.37 -23.04
CA VAL A 137 0.51 12.94 -22.79
C VAL A 137 1.65 12.73 -21.78
N ARG A 138 2.74 13.49 -21.87
CA ARG A 138 3.84 13.44 -20.88
C ARG A 138 3.36 13.83 -19.49
N ASN A 139 2.60 14.91 -19.38
CA ASN A 139 2.06 15.39 -18.11
C ASN A 139 1.10 14.38 -17.48
N LEU A 140 0.20 13.80 -18.29
CA LEU A 140 -0.70 12.73 -17.85
C LEU A 140 0.06 11.49 -17.39
N TRP A 141 1.11 11.09 -18.10
CA TRP A 141 1.98 9.99 -17.70
C TRP A 141 2.68 10.26 -16.35
N ALA A 142 3.19 11.48 -16.15
CA ALA A 142 3.83 11.86 -14.88
C ALA A 142 2.81 11.85 -13.73
N ALA A 143 1.62 12.41 -13.94
CA ALA A 143 0.53 12.40 -12.98
C ALA A 143 0.08 10.96 -12.66
N SER A 144 -0.08 10.12 -13.67
CA SER A 144 -0.45 8.70 -13.51
C SER A 144 0.58 7.91 -12.69
N ARG A 145 1.88 8.14 -12.90
CA ARG A 145 2.92 7.52 -12.07
C ARG A 145 2.85 7.97 -10.62
N LYS A 146 2.60 9.26 -10.39
CA LYS A 146 2.44 9.81 -9.04
C LYS A 146 1.23 9.21 -8.33
N THR A 147 0.07 9.17 -8.99
CA THR A 147 -1.15 8.60 -8.41
C THR A 147 -0.99 7.11 -8.12
N ASN A 148 -0.31 6.35 -9.00
CA ASN A 148 -0.02 4.94 -8.76
C ASN A 148 0.85 4.73 -7.50
N PHE A 149 1.86 5.58 -7.30
CA PHE A 149 2.67 5.56 -6.07
C PHE A 149 1.86 5.89 -4.82
N ASP A 150 1.01 6.93 -4.91
CA ASP A 150 0.13 7.33 -3.81
C ASP A 150 -0.87 6.21 -3.45
N ILE A 151 -1.37 5.46 -4.44
CA ILE A 151 -2.22 4.27 -4.25
C ILE A 151 -1.49 3.23 -3.41
N HIS A 152 -0.26 2.85 -3.76
CA HIS A 152 0.49 1.84 -3.01
C HIS A 152 0.78 2.26 -1.56
N ILE A 153 1.06 3.54 -1.32
CA ILE A 153 1.21 4.07 0.05
C ILE A 153 -0.10 3.96 0.82
N LEU A 154 -1.22 4.29 0.18
CA LEU A 154 -2.52 4.24 0.83
C LEU A 154 -2.93 2.80 1.11
N GLU A 155 -2.70 1.87 0.18
CA GLU A 155 -2.92 0.44 0.35
C GLU A 155 -2.12 -0.12 1.53
N SER A 156 -0.83 0.25 1.68
CA SER A 156 -0.03 -0.22 2.81
C SER A 156 -0.56 0.34 4.14
N LYS A 157 -0.95 1.62 4.18
CA LYS A 157 -1.56 2.23 5.38
C LYS A 157 -2.89 1.60 5.75
N THR A 158 -3.73 1.28 4.77
CA THR A 158 -5.00 0.58 4.99
C THR A 158 -4.74 -0.82 5.55
N ARG A 159 -3.77 -1.56 5.00
CA ARG A 159 -3.39 -2.90 5.50
C ARG A 159 -2.88 -2.85 6.94
N ASP A 160 -2.01 -1.89 7.27
CA ASP A 160 -1.51 -1.72 8.65
C ASP A 160 -2.63 -1.36 9.64
N ALA A 161 -3.64 -0.59 9.18
CA ALA A 161 -4.80 -0.26 10.00
C ALA A 161 -5.74 -1.46 10.18
N GLU A 162 -5.92 -2.26 9.13
CA GLU A 162 -6.71 -3.50 9.16
C GLU A 162 -6.13 -4.52 10.13
N GLU A 163 -4.81 -4.76 10.09
CA GLU A 163 -4.11 -5.65 11.02
C GLU A 163 -4.31 -5.21 12.48
N LYS A 164 -4.23 -3.90 12.77
CA LYS A 164 -4.48 -3.36 14.10
C LYS A 164 -5.93 -3.55 14.56
N ILE A 165 -6.89 -3.42 13.64
CA ILE A 165 -8.31 -3.65 13.95
C ILE A 165 -8.54 -5.13 14.25
N GLU A 166 -7.93 -6.04 13.49
CA GLU A 166 -8.00 -7.48 13.74
C GLU A 166 -7.40 -7.84 15.11
N GLU A 167 -6.23 -7.29 15.44
CA GLU A 167 -5.60 -7.46 16.75
C GLU A 167 -6.51 -6.96 17.89
N LEU A 168 -7.05 -5.75 17.76
CA LEU A 168 -7.96 -5.18 18.76
C LEU A 168 -9.25 -6.00 18.88
N THR A 169 -9.79 -6.50 17.78
CA THR A 169 -10.99 -7.34 17.77
C THR A 169 -10.76 -8.64 18.53
N SER A 170 -9.62 -9.31 18.31
CA SER A 170 -9.23 -10.51 19.06
C SER A 170 -9.09 -10.23 20.57
N ARG A 171 -8.48 -9.11 20.94
CA ARG A 171 -8.37 -8.70 22.36
C ARG A 171 -9.74 -8.43 22.99
N VAL A 172 -10.66 -7.82 22.25
CA VAL A 172 -12.02 -7.56 22.71
C VAL A 172 -12.77 -8.87 22.94
N GLU A 173 -12.69 -9.83 22.02
CA GLU A 173 -13.29 -11.16 22.18
C GLU A 173 -12.72 -11.89 23.41
N GLN A 174 -11.40 -11.81 23.65
CA GLN A 174 -10.80 -12.37 24.85
C GLN A 174 -11.36 -11.74 26.13
N VAL A 175 -11.50 -10.41 26.17
CA VAL A 175 -12.07 -9.70 27.32
C VAL A 175 -13.55 -10.04 27.49
N GLU A 176 -14.32 -10.17 26.41
CA GLU A 176 -15.72 -10.60 26.47
C GLU A 176 -15.84 -11.98 27.15
N ASN A 177 -15.04 -12.96 26.72
CA ASN A 177 -15.00 -14.28 27.35
C ASN A 177 -14.68 -14.21 28.84
N ILE A 178 -13.67 -13.42 29.25
CA ILE A 178 -13.33 -13.23 30.67
C ILE A 178 -14.50 -12.62 31.45
N VAL A 179 -15.15 -11.60 30.90
CA VAL A 179 -16.29 -10.93 31.57
C VAL A 179 -17.46 -11.89 31.74
N THR A 180 -17.77 -12.72 30.73
CA THR A 180 -18.84 -13.72 30.85
C THR A 180 -18.55 -14.77 31.93
N GLU A 181 -17.31 -15.26 32.02
CA GLU A 181 -16.90 -16.20 33.08
C GLU A 181 -16.95 -15.57 34.47
N GLN A 182 -16.42 -14.35 34.62
CA GLN A 182 -16.51 -13.61 35.88
C GLN A 182 -17.96 -13.36 36.30
N TRP A 183 -18.84 -13.07 35.36
CA TRP A 183 -20.27 -12.90 35.61
C TRP A 183 -20.92 -14.18 36.17
N ILE A 184 -20.62 -15.34 35.58
CA ILE A 184 -21.09 -16.65 36.06
C ILE A 184 -20.60 -16.90 37.48
N GLN A 185 -19.32 -16.63 37.76
CA GLN A 185 -18.73 -16.81 39.09
C GLN A 185 -19.39 -15.91 40.15
N ILE A 186 -19.60 -14.63 39.84
CA ILE A 186 -20.30 -13.69 40.73
C ILE A 186 -21.70 -14.20 41.04
N ARG A 187 -22.42 -14.69 40.03
CA ARG A 187 -23.78 -15.21 40.21
C ARG A 187 -23.82 -16.45 41.11
N GLN A 188 -22.86 -17.36 40.97
CA GLN A 188 -22.74 -18.54 41.82
C GLN A 188 -22.39 -18.16 43.27
N LEU A 189 -21.47 -17.21 43.45
CA LEU A 189 -21.08 -16.71 44.78
C LEU A 189 -22.26 -16.04 45.48
N GLU A 190 -23.03 -15.22 44.77
CA GLU A 190 -24.25 -14.58 45.27
C GLU A 190 -25.28 -15.64 45.76
N GLN A 191 -25.51 -16.69 44.99
CA GLN A 191 -26.41 -17.79 45.38
C GLN A 191 -25.88 -18.56 46.60
N ALA A 192 -24.58 -18.87 46.64
CA ALA A 192 -23.96 -19.56 47.76
C ALA A 192 -24.03 -18.73 49.06
N LEU A 193 -23.85 -17.41 48.95
CA LEU A 193 -24.01 -16.48 50.06
C LEU A 193 -25.43 -16.54 50.62
N GLN A 194 -26.45 -16.39 49.76
CA GLN A 194 -27.87 -16.46 50.16
C GLN A 194 -28.23 -17.79 50.85
N ILE A 195 -27.75 -18.92 50.32
CA ILE A 195 -27.96 -20.24 50.94
C ILE A 195 -27.28 -20.31 52.31
N THR A 196 -26.07 -19.76 52.43
CA THR A 196 -25.31 -19.78 53.68
C THR A 196 -26.00 -18.93 54.73
N GLU A 197 -26.43 -17.72 54.40
CA GLU A 197 -27.23 -16.86 55.28
C GLU A 197 -28.50 -17.55 55.77
N MET A 198 -29.23 -18.21 54.87
CA MET A 198 -30.43 -18.97 55.26
C MET A 198 -30.13 -20.16 56.18
N ARG A 199 -28.99 -20.84 55.98
CA ARG A 199 -28.56 -21.94 56.85
C ARG A 199 -28.07 -21.46 58.20
N THR A 200 -27.33 -20.36 58.27
CA THR A 200 -26.87 -19.79 59.55
C THR A 200 -28.05 -19.31 60.38
N LEU A 201 -29.03 -18.61 59.78
CA LEU A 201 -30.26 -18.22 60.47
C LEU A 201 -31.03 -19.44 61.03
N LYS A 202 -31.16 -20.51 60.23
CA LYS A 202 -31.78 -21.76 60.70
C LYS A 202 -31.00 -22.44 61.83
N ALA A 203 -29.67 -22.49 61.72
CA ALA A 203 -28.80 -23.06 62.76
C ALA A 203 -28.88 -22.26 64.06
N HIS A 204 -28.90 -20.93 63.98
CA HIS A 204 -29.11 -20.05 65.13
C HIS A 204 -30.47 -20.33 65.78
N ALA A 205 -31.56 -20.37 65.00
CA ALA A 205 -32.88 -20.69 65.52
C ALA A 205 -32.96 -22.09 66.16
N ALA A 206 -32.31 -23.10 65.56
CA ALA A 206 -32.25 -24.45 66.11
C ALA A 206 -31.42 -24.53 67.40
N ALA A 207 -30.31 -23.78 67.50
CA ALA A 207 -29.51 -23.68 68.70
C ALA A 207 -30.27 -22.99 69.83
N ASP A 208 -30.99 -21.90 69.53
CA ASP A 208 -31.85 -21.21 70.51
C ASP A 208 -33.00 -22.12 70.99
N SER A 209 -33.62 -22.89 70.08
CA SER A 209 -34.62 -23.89 70.43
C SER A 209 -34.05 -25.01 71.30
N THR A 210 -32.86 -25.53 70.96
CA THR A 210 -32.18 -26.60 71.73
C THR A 210 -31.73 -26.09 73.09
N ARG A 211 -31.27 -24.84 73.20
CA ARG A 211 -30.95 -24.19 74.47
C ARG A 211 -32.20 -24.09 75.35
N CYS A 212 -33.36 -23.79 74.78
CA CYS A 212 -34.64 -23.85 75.48
C CYS A 212 -35.03 -25.27 75.92
N ILE A 213 -34.82 -26.29 75.09
CA ILE A 213 -35.10 -27.70 75.45
C ILE A 213 -34.16 -28.18 76.55
N PHE A 214 -32.86 -27.88 76.46
CA PHE A 214 -31.87 -28.22 77.47
C PHE A 214 -32.13 -27.51 78.80
N LEU A 215 -32.51 -26.22 78.77
CA LEU A 215 -32.94 -25.50 79.97
C LEU A 215 -34.22 -26.09 80.58
N LYS A 216 -35.20 -26.50 79.75
CA LYS A 216 -36.38 -27.24 80.21
C LYS A 216 -36.01 -28.59 80.81
N PHE A 217 -35.06 -29.32 80.21
CA PHE A 217 -34.58 -30.60 80.70
C PHE A 217 -33.84 -30.45 82.04
N ILE A 218 -32.94 -29.48 82.20
CA ILE A 218 -32.30 -29.18 83.50
C ILE A 218 -33.35 -28.83 84.54
N LYS A 219 -34.36 -28.04 84.18
CA LYS A 219 -35.46 -27.69 85.09
C LYS A 219 -36.26 -28.94 85.50
N GLY A 220 -36.52 -29.86 84.57
CA GLY A 220 -37.19 -31.14 84.84
C GLY A 220 -36.35 -32.10 85.67
N PHE A 221 -35.05 -32.21 85.39
CA PHE A 221 -34.11 -33.05 86.13
C PHE A 221 -33.96 -32.56 87.58
N ASN A 222 -33.90 -31.24 87.79
CA ASN A 222 -33.94 -30.66 89.13
C ASN A 222 -35.29 -30.92 89.82
N ALA A 223 -36.41 -30.88 89.11
CA ALA A 223 -37.72 -31.18 89.70
C ALA A 223 -37.80 -32.65 90.18
N ASP A 224 -37.34 -33.62 89.38
CA ASP A 224 -37.41 -35.04 89.72
C ASP A 224 -36.35 -35.48 90.77
N HIS A 225 -35.14 -34.92 90.71
CA HIS A 225 -34.08 -35.26 91.67
C HIS A 225 -34.16 -34.47 92.99
N LEU A 226 -34.83 -33.31 93.03
CA LEU A 226 -35.08 -32.59 94.29
C LEU A 226 -36.36 -33.02 95.01
N GLN A 227 -37.21 -33.86 94.41
CA GLN A 227 -38.39 -34.38 95.11
C GLN A 227 -38.04 -35.38 96.25
N LYS A 228 -36.79 -35.88 96.30
CA LYS A 228 -36.33 -36.80 97.35
C LYS A 228 -35.36 -36.20 98.38
N ALA A 229 -35.11 -34.89 98.37
CA ALA A 229 -34.13 -34.31 99.31
C ALA A 229 -34.56 -33.04 100.07
N PHE A 230 -35.70 -32.40 99.80
CA PHE A 230 -36.10 -31.23 100.60
C PHE A 230 -37.64 -31.15 100.78
N VAL A 231 -38.11 -31.57 101.96
CA VAL A 231 -39.21 -30.88 102.63
C VAL A 231 -38.59 -29.57 103.12
N LEU A 232 -38.79 -28.48 102.38
CA LEU A 232 -38.90 -27.09 102.84
C LEU A 232 -38.78 -26.12 101.63
N ASP A 233 -39.90 -25.42 101.41
CA ASP A 233 -40.08 -24.07 100.85
C ASP A 233 -39.65 -23.72 99.39
N PRO A 234 -40.54 -23.19 98.51
CA PRO A 234 -40.26 -22.91 97.09
C PRO A 234 -39.41 -21.67 96.76
N ASP A 235 -39.00 -20.86 97.74
CA ASP A 235 -38.39 -19.53 97.50
C ASP A 235 -36.84 -19.51 97.39
N LEU A 236 -36.19 -20.67 97.36
CA LEU A 236 -34.71 -20.76 97.37
C LEU A 236 -34.03 -20.83 95.99
N LEU A 237 -34.78 -20.83 94.88
CA LEU A 237 -34.23 -20.88 93.52
C LEU A 237 -33.60 -19.56 93.01
N SER A 238 -33.56 -18.52 93.85
CA SER A 238 -33.00 -17.20 93.50
C SER A 238 -31.65 -16.87 94.14
N ARG A 239 -30.92 -17.84 94.72
CA ARG A 239 -29.66 -17.52 95.40
C ARG A 239 -28.55 -18.49 95.05
N ASP A 240 -27.64 -18.03 94.18
CA ASP A 240 -26.36 -18.61 93.74
C ASP A 240 -25.42 -19.11 94.87
N PHE A 241 -25.83 -19.05 96.14
CA PHE A 241 -25.01 -19.28 97.32
C PHE A 241 -25.06 -20.71 97.87
N VAL A 242 -26.15 -21.48 97.66
CA VAL A 242 -26.28 -22.84 98.23
C VAL A 242 -25.52 -23.89 97.43
N LEU A 243 -25.41 -23.73 96.11
CA LEU A 243 -24.63 -24.61 95.23
C LEU A 243 -23.14 -24.24 95.19
N SER A 244 -22.78 -23.02 95.61
CA SER A 244 -21.40 -22.50 95.59
C SER A 244 -20.36 -23.42 96.26
N PRO A 245 -20.56 -23.94 97.50
CA PRO A 245 -19.58 -24.84 98.12
C PRO A 245 -19.51 -26.22 97.43
N TYR A 246 -20.61 -26.72 96.88
CA TYR A 246 -20.63 -27.98 96.13
C TYR A 246 -19.93 -27.84 94.77
N LEU A 247 -20.22 -26.78 94.03
CA LEU A 247 -19.57 -26.43 92.76
C LEU A 247 -18.08 -26.13 92.96
N SER A 248 -17.72 -25.43 94.04
CA SER A 248 -16.32 -25.17 94.41
C SER A 248 -15.57 -26.46 94.76
N ARG A 249 -16.18 -27.36 95.53
CA ARG A 249 -15.59 -28.68 95.87
C ARG A 249 -15.50 -29.58 94.62
N ALA A 250 -16.51 -29.62 93.78
CA ALA A 250 -16.50 -30.34 92.52
C ALA A 250 -15.41 -29.80 91.57
N SER A 251 -15.28 -28.47 91.47
CA SER A 251 -14.22 -27.81 90.68
C SER A 251 -12.83 -28.13 91.20
N GLN A 252 -12.64 -28.11 92.53
CA GLN A 252 -11.35 -28.46 93.14
C GLN A 252 -10.98 -29.92 92.90
N GLN A 253 -11.95 -30.83 93.01
CA GLN A 253 -11.72 -32.24 92.70
C GLN A 253 -11.43 -32.44 91.21
N PHE A 254 -12.15 -31.76 90.32
CA PHE A 254 -11.88 -31.80 88.89
C PHE A 254 -10.47 -31.27 88.55
N LYS A 255 -9.99 -30.21 89.22
CA LYS A 255 -8.61 -29.73 89.07
C LYS A 255 -7.58 -30.77 89.53
N ARG A 256 -7.85 -31.51 90.62
CA ARG A 256 -6.99 -32.61 91.08
C ARG A 256 -6.96 -33.77 90.10
N TYR A 257 -8.12 -34.19 89.60
CA TYR A 257 -8.19 -35.23 88.58
C TYR A 257 -7.56 -34.80 87.26
N GLY A 258 -7.78 -33.56 86.82
CA GLY A 258 -7.16 -33.01 85.61
C GLY A 258 -5.63 -32.89 85.71
N SER A 259 -5.10 -32.54 86.88
CA SER A 259 -3.64 -32.51 87.10
C SER A 259 -3.03 -33.91 87.14
N ALA A 260 -3.70 -34.87 87.76
CA ALA A 260 -3.28 -36.28 87.72
C ALA A 260 -3.35 -36.85 86.29
N ALA A 261 -4.44 -36.60 85.57
CA ALA A 261 -4.62 -37.02 84.19
C ALA A 261 -3.57 -36.41 83.26
N ARG A 262 -3.20 -35.14 83.46
CA ARG A 262 -2.11 -34.49 82.70
C ARG A 262 -0.76 -35.15 82.95
N LYS A 263 -0.47 -35.55 84.19
CA LYS A 263 0.76 -36.27 84.54
C LYS A 263 0.80 -37.64 83.84
N TYR A 264 -0.28 -38.41 83.94
CA TYR A 264 -0.40 -39.70 83.25
C TYR A 264 -0.33 -39.57 81.73
N HIS A 265 -0.97 -38.53 81.17
CA HIS A 265 -0.93 -38.24 79.74
C HIS A 265 0.50 -37.95 79.29
N HIS A 266 1.27 -37.16 80.05
CA HIS A 266 2.67 -36.89 79.74
C HIS A 266 3.57 -38.14 79.83
N GLU A 267 3.39 -38.98 80.85
CA GLU A 267 4.09 -40.27 80.95
C GLU A 267 3.74 -41.21 79.78
N LEU A 268 2.46 -41.22 79.37
CA LEU A 268 1.99 -41.99 78.23
C LEU A 268 2.53 -41.47 76.90
N GLN A 269 2.64 -40.14 76.72
CA GLN A 269 3.29 -39.54 75.55
C GLN A 269 4.72 -40.05 75.37
N GLY A 270 5.51 -40.11 76.46
CA GLY A 270 6.86 -40.67 76.40
C GLY A 270 6.90 -42.13 75.97
N SER A 271 5.95 -42.93 76.47
CA SER A 271 5.83 -44.36 76.12
C SER A 271 5.38 -44.56 74.67
N VAL A 272 4.40 -43.77 74.21
CA VAL A 272 3.89 -43.78 72.84
C VAL A 272 4.97 -43.35 71.86
N LYS A 273 5.71 -42.27 72.16
CA LYS A 273 6.82 -41.80 71.32
C LYS A 273 7.91 -42.86 71.21
N GLN A 274 8.30 -43.46 72.33
CA GLN A 274 9.27 -44.55 72.33
C GLN A 274 8.79 -45.76 71.50
N PHE A 275 7.50 -46.10 71.57
CA PHE A 275 6.93 -47.19 70.75
C PHE A 275 6.92 -46.84 69.26
N MET A 276 6.60 -45.58 68.93
CA MET A 276 6.57 -45.09 67.56
C MET A 276 7.97 -45.07 66.92
N ASP A 277 8.98 -44.58 67.66
CA ASP A 277 10.38 -44.51 67.22
C ASP A 277 11.03 -45.89 66.98
N ARG A 278 10.59 -46.91 67.72
CA ARG A 278 11.10 -48.29 67.59
C ARG A 278 10.56 -49.03 66.37
N ASN A 279 9.50 -48.53 65.74
CA ASN A 279 8.83 -49.20 64.64
C ASN A 279 9.04 -48.42 63.34
N GLU A 280 9.63 -49.08 62.33
CA GLU A 280 10.08 -48.45 61.07
C GLU A 280 8.97 -47.66 60.36
N PHE A 281 7.71 -48.11 60.47
CA PHE A 281 6.56 -47.45 59.83
C PHE A 281 6.02 -46.23 60.57
N THR A 282 6.14 -46.20 61.91
CA THR A 282 5.59 -45.11 62.73
C THR A 282 6.64 -44.09 63.16
N ALA A 283 7.92 -44.41 62.99
CA ALA A 283 9.03 -43.51 63.33
C ALA A 283 8.94 -42.18 62.56
N ALA A 284 8.55 -42.22 61.28
CA ALA A 284 8.35 -41.01 60.47
C ALA A 284 7.20 -40.11 60.96
N LEU A 285 6.29 -40.65 61.78
CA LEU A 285 5.11 -39.97 62.31
C LEU A 285 5.26 -39.55 63.77
N ALA A 286 6.39 -39.81 64.42
CA ALA A 286 6.66 -39.58 65.84
C ALA A 286 6.86 -38.09 66.22
N ASN A 287 6.05 -37.21 65.64
CA ASN A 287 5.99 -35.79 65.96
C ASN A 287 5.23 -35.57 67.27
N GLU A 288 5.62 -34.54 68.03
CA GLU A 288 5.03 -34.22 69.35
C GLU A 288 3.50 -34.05 69.31
N GLU A 289 2.96 -33.48 68.22
CA GLU A 289 1.51 -33.32 68.02
C GLU A 289 0.79 -34.66 67.84
N VAL A 290 1.33 -35.54 67.00
CA VAL A 290 0.75 -36.87 66.74
C VAL A 290 0.82 -37.72 68.00
N VAL A 291 1.94 -37.68 68.71
CA VAL A 291 2.12 -38.34 70.02
C VAL A 291 1.11 -37.82 71.04
N PHE A 292 0.87 -36.50 71.10
CA PHE A 292 -0.14 -35.88 71.97
C PHE A 292 -1.56 -36.39 71.67
N PHE A 293 -1.95 -36.39 70.38
CA PHE A 293 -3.28 -36.88 69.98
C PHE A 293 -3.44 -38.38 70.23
N LEU A 294 -2.43 -39.18 69.94
CA LEU A 294 -2.47 -40.62 70.11
C LEU A 294 -2.51 -41.02 71.60
N ALA A 295 -1.70 -40.38 72.45
CA ALA A 295 -1.79 -40.56 73.90
C ALA A 295 -3.16 -40.15 74.46
N SER A 296 -3.75 -39.08 73.93
CA SER A 296 -5.10 -38.65 74.30
C SER A 296 -6.16 -39.67 73.88
N ALA A 297 -6.06 -40.20 72.66
CA ALA A 297 -6.96 -41.21 72.13
C ALA A 297 -6.95 -42.49 72.99
N ILE A 298 -5.77 -42.98 73.39
CA ILE A 298 -5.64 -44.17 74.24
C ILE A 298 -6.37 -44.01 75.59
N ILE A 299 -6.42 -42.79 76.14
CA ILE A 299 -7.15 -42.50 77.39
C ILE A 299 -8.66 -42.35 77.13
N ILE A 300 -9.04 -41.62 76.08
CA ILE A 300 -10.43 -41.25 75.83
C ILE A 300 -11.25 -42.41 75.26
N PHE A 301 -10.69 -43.22 74.35
CA PHE A 301 -11.42 -44.31 73.70
C PHE A 301 -12.03 -45.30 74.69
N PRO A 302 -11.31 -45.85 75.67
CA PRO A 302 -11.88 -46.78 76.65
C PRO A 302 -12.99 -46.14 77.50
N LEU A 303 -12.81 -44.87 77.89
CA LEU A 303 -13.81 -44.13 78.65
C LEU A 303 -15.10 -43.92 77.85
N MET A 304 -14.97 -43.53 76.58
CA MET A 304 -16.11 -43.33 75.69
C MET A 304 -16.79 -44.65 75.34
N THR A 305 -16.05 -45.71 75.05
CA THR A 305 -16.62 -47.04 74.79
C THR A 305 -17.34 -47.59 76.02
N ALA A 306 -16.74 -47.48 77.21
CA ALA A 306 -17.40 -47.89 78.44
C ALA A 306 -18.67 -47.07 78.73
N TRP A 307 -18.63 -45.75 78.50
CA TRP A 307 -19.80 -44.88 78.64
C TRP A 307 -20.90 -45.25 77.65
N ILE A 308 -20.57 -45.45 76.38
CA ILE A 308 -21.52 -45.84 75.33
C ILE A 308 -22.17 -47.18 75.69
N LEU A 309 -21.39 -48.19 76.05
CA LEU A 309 -21.92 -49.51 76.45
C LEU A 309 -22.82 -49.42 77.69
N TYR A 310 -22.39 -48.66 78.71
CA TYR A 310 -23.20 -48.42 79.90
C TYR A 310 -24.52 -47.71 79.56
N SER A 311 -24.46 -46.65 78.74
CA SER A 311 -25.65 -45.89 78.34
C SER A 311 -26.61 -46.72 77.47
N SER A 312 -26.09 -47.61 76.62
CA SER A 312 -26.90 -48.52 75.80
C SER A 312 -27.60 -49.61 76.60
N SER A 313 -27.13 -49.91 77.82
CA SER A 313 -27.77 -50.88 78.73
C SER A 313 -28.96 -50.28 79.49
N PHE A 314 -29.13 -48.95 79.46
CA PHE A 314 -30.22 -48.20 80.09
C PHE A 314 -31.16 -47.52 79.06
N SER A 315 -30.95 -47.78 77.76
CA SER A 315 -31.84 -47.38 76.67
C SER A 315 -32.63 -48.58 76.15
#